data_AF-A0AAN7BKR9-F1
#
_entry.id   AF-A0AAN7BKR9-F1
#
_cell.length_a   1.000
_cell.length_b   1.000
_cell.length_c   1.000
_cell.angle_alpha   90.00
_cell.angle_beta   90.00
_cell.angle_gamma   90.00
#
_symmetry.space_group_name_H-M   'P 1'
#
loop_
_entity.id
_entity.type
_entity.pdbx_description
1 polymer ?
#
loop_
_entity_poly.entity_id
_entity_poly.type
_entity_poly.pdbx_seq_one_letter_code
_entity_poly.pdbx_strand_id
1 'polypeptide(L)'
;MAPDATAPASCQTCKATGILFSCIQCNNFSFCDECWPKWVLHLPGSVGWDSRPHEKSNAAVVQRLRQILEPSRTDIEHESELQNDDDTTWFGIGRDGLGQSVFEDHGRFASLMSESYNREMDTRYPQLVSYIGQTGAGKSTIIKMLIDRLDLRSPLNNQKFPSPVTSSSNDRVLETLHSSGCGLQMIVFRKLLDCSSCFSAQ
;
A
#
# COMPACT_ATOMS: atom_id res chain seq x y z
N MET A 1 -11.85 -16.03 12.88
CA MET A 1 -10.97 -16.51 11.80
C MET A 1 -11.55 -16.00 10.49
N ALA A 2 -11.15 -14.81 10.06
CA ALA A 2 -11.46 -14.35 8.71
C ALA A 2 -10.67 -15.22 7.72
N PRO A 3 -11.24 -15.63 6.58
CA PRO A 3 -10.50 -16.38 5.58
C PRO A 3 -9.35 -15.49 5.10
N ASP A 4 -8.12 -15.98 5.25
CA ASP A 4 -6.95 -15.43 4.58
C ASP A 4 -7.28 -15.34 3.09
N ALA A 5 -7.54 -14.13 2.60
CA ALA A 5 -7.92 -13.89 1.23
C ALA A 5 -6.65 -13.94 0.38
N THR A 6 -6.12 -15.15 0.27
CA THR A 6 -5.04 -15.52 -0.62
C THR A 6 -5.43 -15.11 -2.04
N ALA A 7 -4.46 -14.59 -2.79
CA ALA A 7 -4.65 -14.25 -4.20
C ALA A 7 -5.38 -15.40 -4.93
N PRO A 8 -6.31 -15.09 -5.84
CA PRO A 8 -7.10 -16.11 -6.53
C PRO A 8 -6.17 -17.13 -7.18
N ALA A 9 -6.20 -18.36 -6.67
CA ALA A 9 -5.22 -19.39 -7.03
C ALA A 9 -5.59 -20.11 -8.34
N SER A 10 -6.84 -19.98 -8.80
CA SER A 10 -7.34 -20.70 -9.97
C SER A 10 -8.44 -19.94 -10.69
N CYS A 11 -8.63 -20.25 -11.98
CA CYS A 11 -9.73 -19.72 -12.77
C CYS A 11 -11.08 -20.16 -12.18
N GLN A 12 -12.01 -19.23 -12.01
CA GLN A 12 -13.33 -19.49 -11.46
C GLN A 12 -14.10 -20.56 -12.24
N THR A 13 -13.95 -20.58 -13.57
CA THR A 13 -14.68 -21.48 -14.48
C THR A 13 -14.02 -22.85 -14.63
N CYS A 14 -12.76 -22.91 -15.07
CA CYS A 14 -12.10 -24.18 -15.41
C CYS A 14 -11.13 -24.69 -14.33
N LYS A 15 -10.95 -23.96 -13.22
CA LYS A 15 -10.01 -24.27 -12.13
C LYS A 15 -8.55 -24.37 -12.54
N ALA A 16 -8.19 -23.95 -13.76
CA ALA A 16 -6.81 -23.87 -14.19
C ALA A 16 -6.01 -22.87 -13.34
N THR A 17 -4.80 -23.25 -12.97
CA THR A 17 -3.82 -22.37 -12.32
C THR A 17 -2.96 -21.69 -13.38
N GLY A 18 -2.41 -20.51 -13.09
CA GLY A 18 -1.56 -19.76 -14.04
C GLY A 18 -1.82 -18.26 -14.01
N ILE A 19 -1.64 -17.59 -15.15
CA ILE A 19 -1.95 -16.16 -15.28
C ILE A 19 -3.46 -16.00 -15.28
N LEU A 20 -3.96 -15.25 -14.30
CA LEU A 20 -5.37 -14.98 -14.11
C LEU A 20 -5.64 -13.48 -14.20
N PHE A 21 -6.81 -13.18 -14.76
CA PHE A 21 -7.28 -11.83 -14.99
C PHE A 21 -8.58 -11.56 -14.23
N SER A 22 -8.70 -10.36 -13.70
CA SER A 22 -9.91 -9.83 -13.09
C SER A 22 -10.28 -8.51 -13.75
N CYS A 23 -11.57 -8.23 -13.82
CA CYS A 23 -12.09 -6.93 -14.22
C CYS A 23 -12.43 -6.13 -12.98
N ILE A 24 -11.96 -4.88 -12.90
CA ILE A 24 -12.24 -3.98 -11.79
C ILE A 24 -13.74 -3.66 -11.70
N GLN A 25 -14.45 -3.67 -12.84
CA GLN A 25 -15.86 -3.25 -12.94
C GLN A 25 -16.88 -4.38 -12.77
N CYS A 26 -16.53 -5.64 -13.02
CA CYS A 26 -17.53 -6.71 -13.17
C CYS A 26 -17.79 -7.57 -11.93
N ASN A 27 -16.73 -7.99 -11.21
CA ASN A 27 -16.83 -8.88 -10.05
C ASN A 27 -15.45 -9.08 -9.40
N ASN A 28 -15.41 -9.91 -8.35
CA ASN A 28 -14.18 -10.37 -7.72
C ASN A 28 -13.70 -11.76 -8.19
N PHE A 29 -14.17 -12.22 -9.36
CA PHE A 29 -13.73 -13.49 -9.93
C PHE A 29 -12.48 -13.32 -10.78
N SER A 30 -11.78 -14.43 -10.98
CA SER A 30 -10.55 -14.51 -11.75
C SER A 30 -10.70 -15.52 -12.86
N PHE A 31 -10.26 -15.16 -14.07
CA PHE A 31 -10.42 -15.97 -15.26
C PHE A 31 -9.08 -16.14 -15.97
N CYS A 32 -8.82 -17.33 -16.53
CA CYS A 32 -7.77 -17.48 -17.52
C CYS A 32 -8.19 -16.80 -18.83
N ASP A 33 -7.26 -16.64 -19.76
CA ASP A 33 -7.53 -16.00 -21.06
C ASP A 33 -8.68 -16.66 -21.84
N GLU A 34 -8.79 -17.99 -21.78
CA GLU A 34 -9.81 -18.76 -22.50
C GLU A 34 -11.21 -18.62 -21.89
N CYS A 35 -11.29 -18.49 -20.57
CA CYS A 35 -12.56 -18.37 -19.85
C CYS A 35 -13.04 -16.92 -19.78
N TRP A 36 -12.15 -15.94 -19.95
CA TRP A 36 -12.50 -14.52 -19.94
C TRP A 36 -13.67 -14.17 -20.88
N PRO A 37 -13.62 -14.46 -22.20
CA PRO A 37 -14.69 -14.06 -23.11
C PRO A 37 -15.95 -14.91 -22.97
N LYS A 38 -15.94 -15.96 -22.13
CA LYS A 38 -17.09 -16.85 -21.87
C LYS A 38 -17.97 -16.34 -20.73
N TRP A 39 -17.45 -15.43 -19.90
CA TRP A 39 -18.22 -14.85 -18.81
C TRP A 39 -19.26 -13.87 -19.34
N VAL A 40 -20.48 -13.91 -18.79
CA VAL A 40 -21.64 -13.16 -19.31
C VAL A 40 -21.41 -11.65 -19.44
N LEU A 41 -20.58 -11.06 -18.56
CA LEU A 41 -20.27 -9.62 -18.60
C LEU A 41 -19.10 -9.27 -19.52
N HIS A 42 -18.37 -10.26 -20.04
CA HIS A 42 -17.20 -10.10 -20.90
C HIS A 42 -17.41 -10.70 -22.30
N LEU A 43 -18.67 -10.99 -22.66
CA LEU A 43 -19.00 -11.45 -24.00
C LEU A 43 -18.52 -10.42 -25.03
N PRO A 44 -18.17 -10.86 -26.26
CA PRO A 44 -17.82 -9.93 -27.32
C PRO A 44 -18.91 -8.86 -27.52
N GLY A 45 -18.52 -7.58 -27.47
CA GLY A 45 -19.44 -6.44 -27.54
C GLY A 45 -19.93 -5.91 -26.19
N SER A 46 -19.66 -6.61 -25.07
CA SER A 46 -19.86 -6.06 -23.73
C SER A 46 -18.86 -4.93 -23.45
N VAL A 47 -19.38 -3.82 -22.95
CA VAL A 47 -18.58 -2.63 -22.61
C VAL A 47 -18.71 -2.26 -21.14
N GLY A 48 -17.70 -1.60 -20.61
CA GLY A 48 -17.67 -1.02 -19.28
C GLY A 48 -18.43 0.30 -19.20
N TRP A 49 -18.34 0.96 -18.04
CA TRP A 49 -19.01 2.25 -17.79
C TRP A 49 -18.55 3.38 -18.73
N ASP A 50 -17.34 3.27 -19.25
CA ASP A 50 -16.73 4.21 -20.19
C ASP A 50 -16.98 3.84 -21.66
N SER A 51 -17.89 2.89 -21.92
CA SER A 51 -18.19 2.35 -23.25
C SER A 51 -17.00 1.67 -23.94
N ARG A 52 -15.97 1.27 -23.20
CA ARG A 52 -14.81 0.52 -23.72
C ARG A 52 -14.90 -0.97 -23.40
N PRO A 53 -14.21 -1.84 -24.16
CA PRO A 53 -14.09 -3.24 -23.79
C PRO A 53 -13.50 -3.39 -22.39
N HIS A 54 -13.99 -4.38 -21.65
CA HIS A 54 -13.51 -4.66 -20.29
C HIS A 54 -12.02 -4.99 -20.28
N GLU A 55 -11.29 -4.34 -19.38
CA GLU A 55 -9.84 -4.46 -19.28
C GLU A 55 -9.43 -5.68 -18.44
N LYS A 56 -8.54 -6.51 -19.00
CA LYS A 56 -7.88 -7.61 -18.31
C LYS A 56 -6.79 -7.06 -17.39
N SER A 57 -7.05 -7.04 -16.08
CA SER A 57 -6.06 -6.70 -15.07
C SER A 57 -5.54 -7.94 -14.35
N ASN A 58 -4.29 -7.93 -13.89
CA ASN A 58 -3.74 -9.04 -13.10
C ASN A 58 -4.58 -9.25 -11.82
N ALA A 59 -5.08 -10.47 -11.64
CA ALA A 59 -6.02 -10.78 -10.57
C ALA A 59 -5.44 -10.57 -9.15
N ALA A 60 -4.14 -10.89 -8.95
CA ALA A 60 -3.48 -10.67 -7.66
C ALA A 60 -3.34 -9.18 -7.33
N VAL A 61 -3.05 -8.36 -8.34
CA VAL A 61 -2.98 -6.89 -8.17
C VAL A 61 -4.36 -6.32 -7.82
N VAL A 62 -5.41 -6.72 -8.55
CA VAL A 62 -6.78 -6.24 -8.30
C VAL A 62 -7.27 -6.66 -6.90
N GLN A 63 -7.02 -7.90 -6.49
CA GLN A 63 -7.41 -8.38 -5.17
C GLN A 63 -6.75 -7.58 -4.05
N ARG A 64 -5.44 -7.29 -4.17
CA ARG A 64 -4.72 -6.50 -3.17
C ARG A 64 -5.19 -5.04 -3.16
N LEU A 65 -5.46 -4.46 -4.33
CA LEU A 65 -6.07 -3.12 -4.42
C LEU A 65 -7.42 -3.06 -3.69
N ARG A 66 -8.28 -4.06 -3.87
CA ARG A 66 -9.55 -4.16 -3.13
C ARG A 66 -9.31 -4.26 -1.63
N GLN A 67 -8.38 -5.09 -1.17
CA GLN A 67 -8.05 -5.20 0.25
C GLN A 67 -7.57 -3.88 0.88
N ILE A 68 -6.86 -3.05 0.11
CA ILE A 68 -6.40 -1.73 0.55
C ILE A 68 -7.56 -0.73 0.63
N LEU A 69 -8.45 -0.75 -0.38
CA LEU A 69 -9.55 0.21 -0.50
C LEU A 69 -10.77 -0.16 0.36
N GLU A 70 -10.96 -1.45 0.59
CA GLU A 70 -12.11 -2.06 1.28
C GLU A 70 -11.59 -3.06 2.33
N PRO A 71 -10.84 -2.61 3.35
CA PRO A 71 -10.27 -3.50 4.35
C PRO A 71 -11.38 -4.15 5.18
N SER A 72 -11.38 -5.49 5.22
CA SER A 72 -12.27 -6.28 6.08
C SER A 72 -11.64 -6.49 7.45
N ARG A 73 -11.55 -5.44 8.26
CA ARG A 73 -11.01 -5.50 9.62
C ARG A 73 -12.03 -4.98 10.63
N THR A 74 -11.99 -5.50 11.84
CA THR A 74 -12.76 -5.03 12.99
C THR A 74 -12.14 -3.75 13.56
N ASP A 75 -12.91 -3.00 14.35
CA ASP A 75 -12.41 -1.78 15.02
C ASP A 75 -11.23 -2.10 15.96
N ILE A 76 -11.23 -3.27 16.60
CA ILE A 76 -10.14 -3.74 17.47
C ILE A 76 -8.86 -4.00 16.66
N GLU A 77 -9.00 -4.66 15.50
CA GLU A 77 -7.87 -4.88 14.59
C GLU A 77 -7.34 -3.55 14.05
N HIS A 78 -8.23 -2.60 13.76
CA HIS A 78 -7.84 -1.26 13.31
C HIS A 78 -7.04 -0.50 14.37
N GLU A 79 -7.50 -0.48 15.62
CA GLU A 79 -6.79 0.17 16.73
C GLU A 79 -5.43 -0.48 16.96
N SER A 80 -5.36 -1.81 16.91
CA SER A 80 -4.09 -2.53 17.01
C SER A 80 -3.13 -2.19 15.88
N GLU A 81 -3.63 -2.03 14.65
CA GLU A 81 -2.82 -1.61 13.51
C GLU A 81 -2.29 -0.18 13.68
N LEU A 82 -3.12 0.74 14.20
CA LEU A 82 -2.70 2.11 14.52
C LEU A 82 -1.59 2.13 15.58
N GLN A 83 -1.76 1.36 16.65
CA GLN A 83 -0.76 1.25 17.71
C GLN A 83 0.58 0.68 17.20
N ASN A 84 0.54 -0.20 16.19
CA ASN A 84 1.75 -0.71 15.53
C ASN A 84 2.34 0.29 14.53
N ASP A 85 1.54 1.20 13.96
CA ASP A 85 2.01 2.27 13.06
C ASP A 85 2.69 3.40 13.84
N ASP A 86 2.37 3.59 15.12
CA ASP A 86 3.06 4.54 16.01
C ASP A 86 4.57 4.32 16.04
N ASP A 87 5.02 3.05 15.99
CA ASP A 87 6.44 2.66 15.94
C ASP A 87 7.14 3.09 14.63
N THR A 88 6.39 3.56 13.64
CA THR A 88 6.90 4.14 12.41
C THR A 88 7.04 5.66 12.47
N THR A 89 6.68 6.30 13.58
CA THR A 89 6.84 7.74 13.80
C THR A 89 8.32 8.10 13.91
N TRP A 90 8.77 9.11 13.17
CA TRP A 90 10.16 9.57 13.20
C TRP A 90 10.32 10.72 14.18
N PHE A 91 9.51 11.75 13.98
CA PHE A 91 9.57 13.00 14.71
C PHE A 91 8.14 13.46 15.03
N GLY A 92 7.97 14.04 16.21
CA GLY A 92 6.69 14.51 16.71
C GLY A 92 6.81 15.89 17.36
N ILE A 93 5.64 16.50 17.61
CA ILE A 93 5.51 17.65 18.49
C ILE A 93 4.58 17.23 19.63
N GLY A 94 5.15 16.95 20.78
CA GLY A 94 4.43 16.66 22.01
C GLY A 94 4.09 17.92 22.79
N ARG A 95 3.42 17.73 23.93
CA ARG A 95 3.23 18.78 24.93
C ARG A 95 3.79 18.31 26.26
N ASP A 96 4.58 19.15 26.92
CA ASP A 96 5.07 18.86 28.26
C ASP A 96 3.97 19.05 29.33
N GLY A 97 4.31 18.79 30.60
CA GLY A 97 3.40 18.98 31.74
C GLY A 97 2.96 20.43 31.97
N LEU A 98 3.56 21.40 31.26
CA LEU A 98 3.20 22.83 31.27
C LEU A 98 2.44 23.23 30.00
N GLY A 99 2.14 22.28 29.12
CA GLY A 99 1.44 22.50 27.86
C GLY A 99 2.30 23.12 26.75
N GLN A 100 3.62 23.23 26.95
CA GLN A 100 4.54 23.76 25.94
C GLN A 100 4.85 22.71 24.88
N SER A 101 4.95 23.14 23.64
CA SER A 101 5.31 22.26 22.53
C SER A 101 6.77 21.82 22.64
N VAL A 102 6.99 20.51 22.70
CA VAL A 102 8.33 19.91 22.76
C VAL A 102 8.53 19.06 21.52
N PHE A 103 9.71 19.16 20.92
CA PHE A 103 10.11 18.31 19.82
C PHE A 103 10.44 16.91 20.33
N GLU A 104 9.84 15.89 19.73
CA GLU A 104 10.05 14.48 20.07
C GLU A 104 10.80 13.79 18.94
N ASP A 105 11.94 13.17 19.26
CA ASP A 105 12.69 12.29 18.36
C ASP A 105 12.49 10.85 18.83
N HIS A 106 11.84 10.04 17.99
CA HIS A 106 11.53 8.64 18.29
C HIS A 106 12.68 7.68 17.90
N GLY A 107 13.84 8.21 17.49
CA GLY A 107 15.06 7.43 17.23
C GLY A 107 15.05 6.65 15.92
N ARG A 108 13.95 6.67 15.15
CA ARG A 108 13.81 5.91 13.89
C ARG A 108 14.84 6.30 12.84
N PHE A 109 15.18 7.58 12.74
CA PHE A 109 16.24 8.07 11.86
C PHE A 109 17.59 7.42 12.20
N ALA A 110 17.97 7.43 13.48
CA ALA A 110 19.23 6.85 13.94
C ALA A 110 19.29 5.33 13.68
N SER A 111 18.19 4.61 13.94
CA SER A 111 18.08 3.17 13.66
C SER A 111 18.23 2.85 12.18
N LEU A 112 17.59 3.62 11.29
CA LEU A 112 17.71 3.39 9.84
C LEU A 112 19.11 3.72 9.30
N MET A 113 19.75 4.76 9.84
CA MET A 113 21.12 5.10 9.47
C MET A 113 22.12 4.06 9.97
N SER A 114 21.88 3.43 11.12
CA SER A 114 22.75 2.36 11.62
C SER A 114 22.54 1.03 10.87
N GLU A 115 21.29 0.63 10.60
CA GLU A 115 20.96 -0.58 9.81
C GLU A 115 21.47 -0.50 8.36
N SER A 116 21.54 0.71 7.80
CA SER A 116 21.99 0.92 6.43
C SER A 116 23.51 0.92 6.28
N TYR A 117 24.27 0.87 7.37
CA TYR A 117 25.73 0.75 7.35
C TYR A 117 26.14 -0.70 7.05
N ASN A 118 26.20 -1.05 5.76
CA ASN A 118 26.83 -2.29 5.29
C ASN A 118 28.13 -1.95 4.56
N ARG A 119 29.23 -2.55 5.01
CA ARG A 119 30.61 -2.27 4.58
C ARG A 119 30.89 -2.52 3.08
N GLU A 120 29.94 -3.13 2.37
CA GLU A 120 30.06 -3.52 0.96
C GLU A 120 29.52 -2.48 -0.04
N MET A 121 28.79 -1.46 0.40
CA MET A 121 28.32 -0.37 -0.47
C MET A 121 28.91 0.97 -0.03
N ASP A 122 29.90 1.44 -0.78
CA ASP A 122 30.75 2.61 -0.44
C ASP A 122 29.97 3.95 -0.39
N THR A 123 28.81 4.02 -1.07
CA THR A 123 27.93 5.19 -1.03
C THR A 123 26.45 4.80 -1.19
N ARG A 124 25.59 5.22 -0.24
CA ARG A 124 24.12 5.17 -0.38
C ARG A 124 23.53 6.56 -0.21
N TYR A 125 22.52 6.87 -1.03
CA TYR A 125 21.79 8.13 -0.95
C TYR A 125 20.38 7.85 -0.41
N PRO A 126 20.06 8.26 0.83
CA PRO A 126 18.70 8.12 1.35
C PRO A 126 17.73 8.95 0.48
N GLN A 127 16.60 8.36 0.10
CA GLN A 127 15.55 9.04 -0.66
C GLN A 127 14.36 9.33 0.23
N LEU A 128 13.97 10.60 0.30
CA LEU A 128 12.83 11.09 1.06
C LEU A 128 11.70 11.45 0.11
N VAL A 129 10.51 10.88 0.33
CA VAL A 129 9.30 11.22 -0.41
C VAL A 129 8.23 11.68 0.58
N SER A 130 7.64 12.84 0.31
CA SER A 130 6.59 13.42 1.15
C SER A 130 5.28 13.48 0.39
N TYR A 131 4.22 12.96 1.00
CA TYR A 131 2.85 13.09 0.49
C TYR A 131 2.11 14.09 1.36
N ILE A 132 1.73 15.23 0.78
CA ILE A 132 1.10 16.35 1.50
C ILE A 132 -0.34 16.51 1.01
N GLY A 133 -1.27 16.69 1.95
CA GLY A 133 -2.69 16.87 1.67
C GLY A 133 -3.53 16.76 2.93
N GLN A 134 -4.80 17.16 2.85
CA GLN A 134 -5.74 17.10 3.98
C GLN A 134 -5.97 15.66 4.48
N THR A 135 -6.43 15.51 5.72
CA THR A 135 -6.91 14.22 6.25
C THR A 135 -8.02 13.67 5.37
N GLY A 136 -8.05 12.36 5.15
CA GLY A 136 -9.04 11.72 4.26
C GLY A 136 -8.76 11.85 2.76
N ALA A 137 -7.72 12.57 2.33
CA ALA A 137 -7.35 12.68 0.91
C ALA A 137 -6.77 11.38 0.28
N GLY A 138 -6.63 10.29 1.05
CA GLY A 138 -6.15 8.99 0.55
C GLY A 138 -4.63 8.85 0.44
N LYS A 139 -3.85 9.68 1.15
CA LYS A 139 -2.38 9.63 1.13
C LYS A 139 -1.85 8.27 1.57
N SER A 140 -2.31 7.79 2.73
CA SER A 140 -1.93 6.49 3.31
C SER A 140 -2.32 5.33 2.39
N THR A 141 -3.45 5.46 1.67
CA THR A 141 -3.91 4.50 0.65
C THR A 141 -2.93 4.38 -0.52
N ILE A 142 -2.49 5.51 -1.08
CA ILE A 142 -1.52 5.52 -2.18
C ILE A 142 -0.19 4.91 -1.74
N ILE A 143 0.28 5.28 -0.54
CA ILE A 143 1.57 4.79 -0.04
C ILE A 143 1.50 3.27 0.24
N LYS A 144 0.43 2.80 0.88
CA LYS A 144 0.18 1.36 1.09
C LYS A 144 0.18 0.60 -0.24
N MET A 145 -0.47 1.15 -1.27
CA MET A 145 -0.49 0.56 -2.61
C MET A 145 0.89 0.46 -3.25
N LEU A 146 1.75 1.47 -3.09
CA LEU A 146 3.11 1.45 -3.62
C LEU A 146 3.99 0.42 -2.91
N ILE A 147 3.90 0.36 -1.58
CA ILE A 147 4.65 -0.60 -0.75
C ILE A 147 4.22 -2.04 -1.09
N ASP A 148 2.92 -2.29 -1.13
CA ASP A 148 2.35 -3.59 -1.48
C ASP A 148 2.77 -4.07 -2.87
N ARG A 149 2.90 -3.13 -3.83
CA ARG A 149 3.39 -3.44 -5.17
C ARG A 149 4.88 -3.82 -5.19
N LEU A 150 5.69 -3.22 -4.31
CA LEU A 150 7.11 -3.57 -4.18
C LEU A 150 7.27 -4.97 -3.59
N ASP A 151 6.47 -5.33 -2.59
CA ASP A 151 6.42 -6.67 -2.02
C ASP A 151 6.11 -7.73 -3.08
N LEU A 152 5.13 -7.46 -3.97
CA LEU A 152 4.77 -8.39 -5.05
C LEU A 152 5.91 -8.67 -6.03
N ARG A 153 6.82 -7.71 -6.22
CA ARG A 153 7.95 -7.85 -7.15
C ARG A 153 9.17 -8.54 -6.52
N SER A 154 9.21 -8.65 -5.19
CA SER A 154 10.38 -9.15 -4.47
C SER A 154 10.06 -10.31 -3.50
N PRO A 155 9.43 -11.41 -3.95
CA PRO A 155 9.06 -12.52 -3.06
C PRO A 155 10.26 -13.27 -2.46
N LEU A 156 11.46 -13.08 -3.01
CA LEU A 156 12.70 -13.70 -2.50
C LEU A 156 13.30 -12.98 -1.29
N ASN A 157 12.85 -11.76 -1.01
CA ASN A 157 13.32 -10.98 0.12
C ASN A 157 12.17 -10.94 1.15
N ASN A 158 12.22 -11.82 2.16
CA ASN A 158 11.23 -11.91 3.25
C ASN A 158 11.10 -10.61 4.10
N GLN A 159 11.63 -9.49 3.63
CA GLN A 159 11.47 -8.17 4.24
C GLN A 159 10.14 -7.58 3.80
N LYS A 160 9.10 -7.84 4.60
CA LYS A 160 7.84 -7.08 4.52
C LYS A 160 8.12 -5.64 4.93
N PHE A 161 7.89 -4.69 4.03
CA PHE A 161 8.06 -3.28 4.38
C PHE A 161 6.89 -2.81 5.25
N PRO A 162 7.15 -2.01 6.31
CA PRO A 162 6.07 -1.40 7.07
C PRO A 162 5.26 -0.48 6.16
N SER A 163 3.94 -0.57 6.23
CA SER A 163 3.01 0.21 5.41
C SER A 163 2.04 0.96 6.32
N PRO A 164 1.67 2.21 6.00
CA PRO A 164 0.79 2.98 6.83
C PRO A 164 -0.60 2.34 6.90
N VAL A 165 -1.32 2.63 7.98
CA VAL A 165 -2.71 2.24 8.14
C VAL A 165 -3.58 3.12 7.24
N THR A 166 -4.44 2.50 6.45
CA THR A 166 -5.46 3.22 5.66
C THR A 166 -6.64 3.59 6.54
N SER A 167 -7.34 4.69 6.28
CA SER A 167 -8.58 5.02 6.99
C SER A 167 -9.66 3.96 6.75
N SER A 168 -10.45 3.64 7.77
CA SER A 168 -11.64 2.81 7.62
C SER A 168 -12.75 3.60 6.94
N SER A 169 -13.60 2.92 6.16
CA SER A 169 -14.83 3.48 5.58
C SER A 169 -15.75 4.11 6.63
N ASN A 170 -15.65 3.64 7.89
CA ASN A 170 -16.42 4.10 9.04
C ASN A 170 -15.85 5.36 9.72
N ASP A 171 -14.60 5.74 9.45
CA ASP A 171 -13.94 6.89 10.11
C ASP A 171 -14.44 8.25 9.58
N ARG A 172 -15.33 8.25 8.58
CA ARG A 172 -15.91 9.48 8.03
C ARG A 172 -16.86 10.22 8.99
N VAL A 173 -17.13 9.66 10.17
CA VAL A 173 -18.06 10.23 11.15
C VAL A 173 -17.43 10.30 12.55
N LEU A 174 -16.27 10.95 12.73
CA LEU A 174 -15.94 11.66 13.98
C LEU A 174 -14.66 12.54 13.89
N GLU A 175 -14.58 13.48 12.95
CA GLU A 175 -13.66 14.62 13.11
C GLU A 175 -14.46 15.93 13.20
N THR A 176 -15.37 16.00 14.16
CA THR A 176 -15.84 17.30 14.68
C THR A 176 -15.30 17.50 16.08
N LEU A 177 -14.35 18.44 16.16
CA LEU A 177 -13.91 19.19 17.35
C LEU A 177 -12.85 18.54 18.25
N HIS A 178 -11.61 18.43 17.78
CA HIS A 178 -10.48 19.08 18.47
C HIS A 178 -9.20 19.05 17.62
N SER A 179 -8.49 20.18 17.60
CA SER A 179 -7.10 20.34 17.17
C SER A 179 -6.79 20.16 15.67
N SER A 180 -6.69 21.30 14.99
CA SER A 180 -5.89 21.51 13.78
C SER A 180 -4.50 20.89 13.91
N GLY A 181 -4.31 19.71 13.33
CA GLY A 181 -3.00 19.10 13.13
C GLY A 181 -2.88 18.72 11.66
N CYS A 182 -2.10 19.48 10.89
CA CYS A 182 -1.64 19.01 9.58
C CYS A 182 -0.69 17.83 9.82
N GLY A 183 -1.21 16.61 9.81
CA GLY A 183 -0.41 15.39 9.89
C GLY A 183 0.44 15.24 8.62
N LEU A 184 1.72 15.60 8.71
CA LEU A 184 2.74 15.24 7.73
C LEU A 184 3.14 13.79 7.97
N GLN A 185 2.56 12.85 7.23
CA GLN A 185 3.02 11.46 7.24
C GLN A 185 4.21 11.35 6.28
N MET A 186 5.42 11.38 6.84
CA MET A 186 6.68 11.25 6.12
C MET A 186 7.01 9.76 5.98
N ILE A 187 7.03 9.23 4.76
CA ILE A 187 7.38 7.82 4.50
C ILE A 187 8.64 7.77 3.65
N VAL A 188 9.73 7.28 4.26
CA VAL A 188 11.02 7.12 3.59
C VAL A 188 11.04 5.76 2.89
N PHE A 189 11.02 5.77 1.56
CA PHE A 189 11.15 4.55 0.78
C PHE A 189 12.62 4.12 0.72
N ARG A 190 12.90 2.88 1.12
CA ARG A 190 14.16 2.20 0.80
C ARG A 190 14.11 1.81 -0.68
N LYS A 191 14.52 2.70 -1.58
CA LYS A 191 14.77 2.33 -2.96
C LYS A 191 16.23 1.88 -3.07
N LEU A 192 16.45 0.56 -3.11
CA LEU A 192 17.65 -0.01 -3.70
C LEU A 192 17.57 0.26 -5.21
N LEU A 193 17.92 1.47 -5.62
CA LEU A 193 18.29 1.71 -7.01
C LEU A 193 19.78 1.40 -7.11
N ASP A 194 20.10 0.29 -7.80
CA ASP A 194 21.43 0.10 -8.36
C ASP A 194 21.73 1.27 -9.29
N CYS A 195 22.54 2.20 -8.80
CA CYS A 195 23.05 3.31 -9.57
C CYS A 195 24.28 2.82 -10.36
N SER A 196 24.07 1.93 -11.32
CA SER A 196 25.14 1.43 -12.20
C SER A 196 25.12 2.04 -13.60
N SER A 197 24.16 2.91 -13.93
CA SER A 197 23.97 3.39 -15.31
C SER A 197 23.78 4.90 -15.45
N CYS A 198 24.52 5.69 -14.68
CA CYS A 198 24.63 7.14 -14.88
C CYS A 198 26.08 7.62 -14.73
N PHE A 199 27.02 7.10 -15.52
CA PHE A 199 28.26 7.83 -15.86
C PHE A 199 28.94 7.21 -17.08
N SER A 200 28.49 7.58 -18.28
CA SER A 200 29.30 7.58 -19.51
C SER A 200 28.56 8.38 -20.57
N ALA A 201 28.81 9.67 -20.59
CA ALA A 201 28.68 10.51 -21.76
C ALA A 201 29.87 11.46 -21.73
N GLN A 202 30.92 11.07 -22.45
CA GLN A 202 32.00 11.94 -22.89
C GLN A 202 32.07 11.82 -24.41
#